data_AF-A0A1I7U2Y0-F1
#
_entry.id   AF-A0A1I7U2Y0-F1
#
_cell.length_a   1.000
_cell.length_b   1.000
_cell.length_c   1.000
_cell.angle_alpha   90.00
_cell.angle_beta   90.00
_cell.angle_gamma   90.00
#
_symmetry.space_group_name_H-M   'P 1'
#
loop_
_entity.id
_entity.type
_entity.pdbx_description
1 polymer ?
#
loop_
_entity_poly.entity_id
_entity_poly.type
_entity_poly.pdbx_seq_one_letter_code
_entity_poly.pdbx_strand_id
1 'polypeptide(L)'
;MANMELVDMPLDIINMVITHLELRDRLRLRNVSRRFREVVDATPFEFEFIQIYRDDNMIIFTYPGFALGYTGVRHCTIWIGDGGRLRRHRRTPTQVALEYFCRLLSPRSTSINALEIHVRGEDNERFLIDLLLCMQTIEWQRRGPIDVRTVSLQARTLSPAMKWMNASRKLGGNCRVETAPTVSFFGGGITGLANSNILSFLADIFVCAVISSQDAVDILHRLLQNANFHKMELILDFDSIFNVAEFARLLDVPMVIPFQLHHRLQIPNSDEDIIITFDQRVLVYEKIARQHEQI
;
A
#
# COMPACT_ATOMS: atom_id res chain seq x y z
N MET A 1 -27.60 -23.59 43.21
CA MET A 1 -26.95 -23.78 41.89
C MET A 1 -25.90 -22.69 41.79
N ALA A 2 -24.63 -23.05 41.60
CA ALA A 2 -23.60 -22.04 41.38
C ALA A 2 -23.84 -21.43 39.98
N ASN A 3 -24.01 -20.11 39.91
CA ASN A 3 -24.02 -19.41 38.62
C ASN A 3 -22.57 -19.44 38.11
N MET A 4 -22.30 -20.27 37.10
CA MET A 4 -21.05 -20.19 36.35
C MET A 4 -21.15 -18.98 35.42
N GLU A 5 -20.31 -17.99 35.65
CA GLU A 5 -20.18 -16.86 34.74
C GLU A 5 -19.11 -17.14 33.69
N LEU A 6 -19.21 -16.50 32.52
CA LEU A 6 -18.21 -16.61 31.47
C LEU A 6 -16.83 -16.11 31.92
N VAL A 7 -16.78 -15.28 32.97
CA VAL A 7 -15.55 -14.83 33.62
C VAL A 7 -14.89 -15.92 34.48
N ASP A 8 -15.57 -17.01 34.80
CA ASP A 8 -14.99 -18.13 35.53
C ASP A 8 -14.28 -19.14 34.61
N MET A 9 -14.45 -18.99 33.28
CA MET A 9 -13.82 -19.86 32.30
C MET A 9 -12.29 -19.73 32.34
N PRO A 10 -11.53 -20.83 32.38
CA PRO A 10 -10.07 -20.80 32.31
C PRO A 10 -9.54 -20.11 31.03
N LEU A 11 -8.40 -19.40 31.14
CA LEU A 11 -7.83 -18.61 30.03
C LEU A 11 -7.44 -19.45 28.81
N ASP A 12 -6.96 -20.67 29.04
CA ASP A 12 -6.63 -21.67 28.03
C ASP A 12 -7.85 -22.07 27.18
N ILE A 13 -9.02 -22.24 27.81
CA ILE A 13 -10.27 -22.52 27.09
C ILE A 13 -10.69 -21.30 26.27
N ILE A 14 -10.60 -20.09 26.84
CA ILE A 14 -10.91 -18.84 26.11
C ILE A 14 -9.98 -18.69 24.89
N ASN A 15 -8.68 -18.96 25.05
CA ASN A 15 -7.70 -18.94 23.96
C ASN A 15 -8.10 -19.93 22.85
N MET A 16 -8.42 -21.17 23.21
CA MET A 16 -8.83 -22.21 22.26
C MET A 16 -10.08 -21.80 21.47
N VAL A 17 -11.07 -21.18 22.13
CA VAL A 17 -12.25 -20.65 21.44
C VAL A 17 -11.86 -19.54 20.49
N ILE A 18 -11.07 -18.55 20.94
CA ILE A 18 -10.66 -17.40 20.12
C ILE A 18 -9.87 -17.81 18.89
N THR A 19 -9.01 -18.83 18.97
CA THR A 19 -8.23 -19.31 17.82
C THR A 19 -9.10 -19.80 16.66
N HIS A 20 -10.32 -20.25 16.92
CA HIS A 20 -11.27 -20.70 15.90
C HIS A 20 -12.22 -19.62 15.40
N LEU A 21 -12.19 -18.41 15.98
CA LEU A 21 -13.08 -17.33 15.56
C LEU A 21 -12.53 -16.57 14.37
N GLU A 22 -13.43 -16.22 13.46
CA GLU A 22 -13.16 -15.25 12.40
C GLU A 22 -12.88 -13.86 12.98
N LEU A 23 -12.20 -13.02 12.21
CA LEU A 23 -11.81 -11.68 12.61
C LEU A 23 -12.98 -10.87 13.17
N ARG A 24 -14.14 -10.91 12.50
CA ARG A 24 -15.33 -10.16 12.88
C ARG A 24 -15.76 -10.50 14.31
N ASP A 25 -15.74 -11.78 14.66
CA ASP A 25 -16.17 -12.24 15.98
C ASP A 25 -15.09 -12.00 17.04
N ARG A 26 -13.81 -12.10 16.69
CA ARG A 26 -12.71 -11.65 17.56
C ARG A 26 -12.84 -10.17 17.92
N LEU A 27 -13.13 -9.30 16.94
CA LEU A 27 -13.31 -7.87 17.17
C LEU A 27 -14.56 -7.55 18.01
N ARG A 28 -15.61 -8.37 17.90
CA ARG A 28 -16.77 -8.27 18.79
C ARG A 28 -16.39 -8.66 20.23
N LEU A 29 -15.72 -9.79 20.42
CA LEU A 29 -15.26 -10.26 21.73
C LEU A 29 -14.31 -9.26 22.41
N ARG A 30 -13.41 -8.64 21.64
CA ARG A 30 -12.51 -7.59 22.11
C ARG A 30 -13.21 -6.42 22.80
N ASN A 31 -14.48 -6.17 22.45
CA ASN A 31 -15.31 -5.11 23.02
C ASN A 31 -16.19 -5.55 24.19
N VAL A 32 -16.21 -6.85 24.55
CA VAL A 32 -17.05 -7.40 25.63
C VAL A 32 -16.48 -7.07 27.01
N SER A 33 -15.19 -7.38 27.24
CA SER A 33 -14.53 -7.13 28.52
C SER A 33 -13.04 -6.85 28.34
N ARG A 34 -12.40 -6.27 29.37
CA ARG A 34 -10.93 -6.06 29.38
C ARG A 34 -10.18 -7.39 29.24
N ARG A 35 -10.66 -8.44 29.89
CA ARG A 35 -10.05 -9.78 29.83
C ARG A 35 -10.10 -10.34 28.41
N PHE A 36 -11.25 -10.28 27.72
CA PHE A 36 -11.32 -10.71 26.32
C PHE A 36 -10.46 -9.87 25.41
N ARG A 37 -10.36 -8.56 25.65
CA ARG A 37 -9.45 -7.69 24.90
C ARG A 37 -8.00 -8.13 25.03
N GLU A 38 -7.54 -8.38 26.25
CA GLU A 38 -6.16 -8.84 26.51
C GLU A 38 -5.89 -10.18 25.81
N VAL A 39 -6.84 -11.11 25.86
CA VAL A 39 -6.68 -12.41 25.19
C VAL A 39 -6.70 -12.28 23.66
N VAL A 40 -7.65 -11.53 23.10
CA VAL A 40 -7.72 -11.29 21.64
C VAL A 40 -6.46 -10.57 21.15
N ASP A 41 -5.99 -9.55 21.87
CA ASP A 41 -4.80 -8.77 21.48
C ASP A 41 -3.49 -9.59 21.64
N ALA A 42 -3.46 -10.61 22.51
CA ALA A 42 -2.33 -11.52 22.66
C ALA A 42 -2.34 -12.68 21.65
N THR A 43 -3.51 -13.04 21.12
CA THR A 43 -3.65 -14.15 20.17
C THR A 43 -3.17 -13.70 18.79
N PRO A 44 -2.28 -14.45 18.11
CA PRO A 44 -1.89 -14.15 16.75
C PRO A 44 -3.06 -14.15 15.77
N PHE A 45 -3.00 -13.22 14.83
CA PHE A 45 -3.96 -13.13 13.73
C PHE A 45 -3.25 -12.69 12.46
N GLU A 46 -3.38 -13.51 11.43
CA GLU A 46 -2.87 -13.22 10.09
C GLU A 46 -4.05 -12.81 9.21
N PHE A 47 -3.97 -11.61 8.63
CA PHE A 47 -4.88 -11.17 7.59
C PHE A 47 -4.47 -11.81 6.27
N GLU A 48 -5.33 -12.64 5.67
CA GLU A 48 -5.11 -13.15 4.31
C GLU A 48 -4.89 -12.00 3.32
N PHE A 49 -5.71 -10.96 3.43
CA PHE A 49 -5.54 -9.71 2.71
C PHE A 49 -6.12 -8.51 3.48
N ILE A 50 -5.66 -7.32 3.13
CA ILE A 50 -6.33 -6.05 3.43
C ILE A 50 -6.32 -5.23 2.14
N GLN A 51 -7.51 -4.84 1.66
CA GLN A 51 -7.62 -3.95 0.51
C GLN A 51 -8.09 -2.57 0.96
N ILE A 52 -7.37 -1.53 0.56
CA ILE A 52 -7.69 -0.14 0.83
C ILE A 52 -8.05 0.50 -0.49
N TYR A 53 -9.34 0.76 -0.71
CA TYR A 53 -9.80 1.53 -1.86
C TYR A 53 -10.14 2.95 -1.41
N ARG A 54 -9.69 3.95 -2.15
CA ARG A 54 -10.04 5.34 -1.92
C ARG A 54 -10.39 6.01 -3.24
N ASP A 55 -11.52 6.71 -3.29
CA ASP A 55 -11.85 7.65 -4.36
C ASP A 55 -12.28 9.02 -3.81
N ASP A 56 -12.79 9.89 -4.68
CA ASP A 56 -13.29 11.22 -4.31
C ASP A 56 -14.46 11.20 -3.31
N ASN A 57 -15.22 10.11 -3.29
CA ASN A 57 -16.48 10.02 -2.57
C ASN A 57 -16.37 9.17 -1.31
N MET A 58 -15.47 8.18 -1.31
CA MET A 58 -15.38 7.21 -0.22
C MET A 58 -14.01 6.59 -0.05
N ILE A 59 -13.79 6.10 1.17
CA ILE A 59 -12.69 5.22 1.52
C ILE A 59 -13.31 3.87 1.91
N ILE A 60 -12.77 2.77 1.44
CA ILE A 60 -13.21 1.42 1.75
C ILE A 60 -12.01 0.62 2.22
N PHE A 61 -12.14 -0.01 3.39
CA PHE A 61 -11.19 -1.01 3.87
C PHE A 61 -11.88 -2.37 3.83
N THR A 62 -11.38 -3.28 3.01
CA THR A 62 -11.88 -4.64 2.89
C THR A 62 -10.94 -5.60 3.62
N TYR A 63 -11.53 -6.47 4.42
CA TYR A 63 -10.88 -7.54 5.16
C TYR A 63 -11.55 -8.87 4.83
N PRO A 64 -10.97 -10.02 5.20
CA PRO A 64 -11.64 -11.30 5.05
C PRO A 64 -12.98 -11.31 5.80
N GLY A 65 -14.07 -11.49 5.06
CA GLY A 65 -15.44 -11.58 5.59
C GLY A 65 -16.17 -10.26 5.85
N PHE A 66 -15.54 -9.08 5.74
CA PHE A 66 -16.25 -7.80 5.85
C PHE A 66 -15.50 -6.60 5.24
N ALA A 67 -16.26 -5.55 4.92
CA ALA A 67 -15.71 -4.26 4.50
C ALA A 67 -16.26 -3.11 5.34
N LEU A 68 -15.43 -2.08 5.53
CA LEU A 68 -15.79 -0.82 6.17
C LEU A 68 -15.71 0.31 5.15
N GLY A 69 -16.86 0.93 4.85
CA GLY A 69 -16.96 2.12 4.01
C GLY A 69 -17.01 3.39 4.84
N TYR A 70 -16.28 4.42 4.43
CA TYR A 70 -16.19 5.73 5.09
C TYR A 70 -16.53 6.82 4.07
N THR A 71 -17.63 7.53 4.29
CA THR A 71 -18.13 8.54 3.35
C THR A 71 -18.34 9.90 4.01
N GLY A 72 -18.36 10.96 3.20
CA GLY A 72 -18.66 12.33 3.62
C GLY A 72 -17.47 13.29 3.43
N VAL A 73 -17.70 14.59 3.63
CA VAL A 73 -16.64 15.60 3.44
C VAL A 73 -16.12 16.10 4.79
N ARG A 74 -17.02 16.67 5.60
CA ARG A 74 -16.69 17.20 6.94
C ARG A 74 -16.98 16.23 8.07
N HIS A 75 -17.88 15.28 7.83
CA HIS A 75 -18.33 14.30 8.81
C HIS A 75 -18.32 12.92 8.18
N CYS A 76 -17.66 11.98 8.84
CA CYS A 76 -17.58 10.61 8.38
C CYS A 76 -18.84 9.83 8.77
N THR A 77 -19.43 9.13 7.80
CA THR A 77 -20.40 8.05 8.03
C THR A 77 -19.73 6.72 7.75
N ILE A 78 -19.82 5.79 8.70
CA ILE A 78 -19.26 4.43 8.57
C ILE A 78 -20.36 3.46 8.16
N TRP A 79 -20.05 2.62 7.18
CA TRP A 79 -20.89 1.54 6.67
C TRP A 79 -20.17 0.20 6.88
N ILE A 80 -20.89 -0.85 7.23
CA ILE A 80 -20.37 -2.23 7.28
C ILE A 80 -21.08 -3.07 6.22
N GLY A 81 -20.30 -3.74 5.37
CA GLY A 81 -20.81 -4.62 4.31
C GLY A 81 -21.83 -3.92 3.41
N ASP A 82 -22.93 -4.61 3.11
CA ASP A 82 -23.86 -4.28 2.03
C ASP A 82 -24.87 -3.14 2.36
N GLY A 83 -24.61 -2.33 3.39
CA GLY A 83 -25.43 -1.13 3.66
C GLY A 83 -25.81 -0.86 5.11
N GLY A 84 -25.30 -1.63 6.06
CA GLY A 84 -25.51 -1.37 7.49
C GLY A 84 -24.78 -0.09 7.93
N ARG A 85 -25.51 1.02 8.15
CA ARG A 85 -24.92 2.24 8.72
C ARG A 85 -24.55 2.01 10.18
N LEU A 86 -23.26 2.09 10.49
CA LEU A 86 -22.74 1.83 11.82
C LEU A 86 -22.82 3.07 12.72
N ARG A 87 -22.13 4.14 12.32
CA ARG A 87 -21.90 5.34 13.16
C ARG A 87 -21.66 6.59 12.31
N ARG A 88 -21.85 7.76 12.93
CA ARG A 88 -21.40 9.07 12.39
C ARG A 88 -20.34 9.67 13.30
N HIS A 89 -19.33 10.28 12.71
CA HIS A 89 -18.24 10.95 13.40
C HIS A 89 -18.14 12.41 12.91
N ARG A 90 -17.73 13.31 13.81
CA ARG A 90 -17.50 14.73 13.48
C ARG A 90 -16.21 14.99 12.70
N ARG A 91 -15.33 13.99 12.63
CA ARG A 91 -14.04 14.00 11.92
C ARG A 91 -14.20 13.64 10.44
N THR A 92 -13.17 13.91 9.64
CA THR A 92 -13.15 13.55 8.21
C THR A 92 -13.10 12.04 8.01
N PRO A 93 -13.51 11.51 6.84
CA PRO A 93 -13.41 10.07 6.55
C PRO A 93 -12.00 9.54 6.70
N THR A 94 -10.98 10.23 6.16
CA THR A 94 -9.57 9.84 6.27
C THR A 94 -9.15 9.65 7.73
N GLN A 95 -9.44 10.63 8.59
CA GLN A 95 -9.07 10.56 10.01
C GLN A 95 -9.72 9.35 10.71
N VAL A 96 -10.99 9.08 10.41
CA VAL A 96 -11.73 7.98 11.05
C VAL A 96 -11.28 6.63 10.49
N ALA A 97 -11.10 6.51 9.18
CA ALA A 97 -10.65 5.28 8.53
C ALA A 97 -9.27 4.87 9.06
N LEU A 98 -8.32 5.81 9.08
CA LEU A 98 -6.96 5.56 9.58
C LEU A 98 -6.91 5.31 11.08
N GLU A 99 -7.76 5.94 11.90
CA GLU A 99 -7.86 5.61 13.33
C GLU A 99 -8.34 4.18 13.56
N TYR A 100 -9.35 3.72 12.81
CA TYR A 100 -9.85 2.35 12.92
C TYR A 100 -8.81 1.35 12.42
N PHE A 101 -8.16 1.65 11.30
CA PHE A 101 -7.05 0.85 10.77
C PHE A 101 -5.89 0.75 11.78
N CYS A 102 -5.49 1.88 12.38
CA CYS A 102 -4.48 1.94 13.42
C CYS A 102 -4.83 1.01 14.59
N ARG A 103 -6.05 1.14 15.15
CA ARG A 103 -6.52 0.31 16.26
C ARG A 103 -6.59 -1.18 15.94
N LEU A 104 -6.92 -1.52 14.69
CA LEU A 104 -7.00 -2.89 14.22
C LEU A 104 -5.62 -3.53 14.15
N LEU A 105 -4.63 -2.77 13.70
CA LEU A 105 -3.25 -3.21 13.57
C LEU A 105 -2.38 -2.89 14.80
N SER A 106 -2.86 -2.23 15.85
CA SER A 106 -2.04 -1.99 17.06
C SER A 106 -1.48 -3.26 17.73
N PRO A 107 -2.18 -4.43 17.76
CA PRO A 107 -1.63 -5.63 18.37
C PRO A 107 -0.35 -6.13 17.67
N ARG A 108 0.66 -6.51 18.46
CA ARG A 108 1.96 -7.00 17.94
C ARG A 108 1.86 -8.34 17.21
N SER A 109 0.87 -9.14 17.57
CA SER A 109 0.64 -10.48 17.06
C SER A 109 -0.06 -10.51 15.70
N THR A 110 -0.27 -9.33 15.10
CA THR A 110 -0.98 -9.18 13.83
C THR A 110 -0.03 -9.06 12.64
N SER A 111 -0.18 -9.97 11.69
CA SER A 111 0.51 -10.00 10.39
C SER A 111 -0.48 -9.85 9.23
N ILE A 112 0.03 -9.47 8.06
CA ILE A 112 -0.75 -9.26 6.84
C ILE A 112 -0.05 -9.99 5.69
N ASN A 113 -0.73 -10.95 5.08
CA ASN A 113 -0.19 -11.66 3.93
C ASN A 113 -0.21 -10.78 2.67
N ALA A 114 -1.31 -10.09 2.37
CA ALA A 114 -1.39 -9.15 1.25
C ALA A 114 -2.01 -7.79 1.66
N LEU A 115 -1.34 -6.68 1.37
CA LEU A 115 -1.86 -5.33 1.53
C LEU A 115 -1.97 -4.66 0.16
N GLU A 116 -3.19 -4.45 -0.30
CA GLU A 116 -3.46 -3.85 -1.61
C GLU A 116 -4.05 -2.45 -1.43
N ILE A 117 -3.45 -1.44 -2.06
CA ILE A 117 -3.81 -0.04 -1.87
C ILE A 117 -4.17 0.55 -3.22
N HIS A 118 -5.45 0.86 -3.42
CA HIS A 118 -6.01 1.45 -4.62
C HIS A 118 -6.52 2.86 -4.33
N VAL A 119 -5.82 3.89 -4.77
CA VAL A 119 -6.15 5.29 -4.43
C VAL A 119 -6.41 6.10 -5.69
N ARG A 120 -7.59 6.70 -5.79
CA ARG A 120 -8.07 7.47 -6.95
C ARG A 120 -8.65 8.79 -6.49
N GLY A 121 -8.71 9.77 -7.39
CA GLY A 121 -9.33 11.06 -7.14
C GLY A 121 -8.37 12.18 -6.75
N GLU A 122 -8.92 13.30 -6.28
CA GLU A 122 -8.23 14.47 -5.77
C GLU A 122 -7.69 14.22 -4.36
N ASP A 123 -6.55 14.78 -3.95
CA ASP A 123 -5.94 14.57 -2.62
C ASP A 123 -5.40 13.14 -2.33
N ASN A 124 -5.13 12.33 -3.35
CA ASN A 124 -4.52 11.01 -3.17
C ASN A 124 -3.18 11.05 -2.44
N GLU A 125 -2.32 12.01 -2.79
CA GLU A 125 -1.02 12.19 -2.11
C GLU A 125 -1.23 12.42 -0.63
N ARG A 126 -2.17 13.30 -0.27
CA ARG A 126 -2.48 13.57 1.13
C ARG A 126 -2.95 12.32 1.86
N PHE A 127 -3.85 11.54 1.25
CA PHE A 127 -4.31 10.28 1.82
C PHE A 127 -3.17 9.28 2.00
N LEU A 128 -2.29 9.13 1.00
CA LEU A 128 -1.14 8.22 1.07
C LEU A 128 -0.14 8.66 2.14
N ILE A 129 0.15 9.96 2.25
CA ILE A 129 0.98 10.50 3.34
C ILE A 129 0.36 10.19 4.70
N ASP A 130 -0.94 10.45 4.87
CA ASP A 130 -1.64 10.18 6.13
C ASP A 130 -1.65 8.65 6.45
N LEU A 131 -1.79 7.78 5.43
CA LEU A 131 -1.71 6.32 5.58
C LEU A 131 -0.30 5.87 5.99
N LEU A 132 0.76 6.43 5.40
CA LEU A 132 2.14 6.14 5.78
C LEU A 132 2.43 6.56 7.22
N LEU A 133 1.99 7.76 7.62
CA LEU A 133 2.09 8.23 9.01
C LEU A 133 1.31 7.32 9.97
N CYS A 134 0.15 6.83 9.54
CA CYS A 134 -0.62 5.85 10.30
C CYS A 134 0.15 4.53 10.48
N MET A 135 0.77 4.00 9.43
CA MET A 135 1.60 2.80 9.49
C MET A 135 2.81 2.99 10.43
N GLN A 136 3.54 4.10 10.30
CA GLN A 136 4.65 4.43 11.20
C GLN A 136 4.19 4.56 12.67
N THR A 137 3.00 5.11 12.90
CA THR A 137 2.41 5.20 14.24
C THR A 137 2.13 3.81 14.82
N ILE A 138 1.61 2.88 14.00
CA ILE A 138 1.40 1.49 14.41
C ILE A 138 2.73 0.83 14.78
N GLU A 139 3.76 0.97 13.95
CA GLU A 139 5.09 0.40 14.21
C GLU A 139 5.69 0.92 15.53
N TRP A 140 5.57 2.23 15.76
CA TRP A 140 6.01 2.86 17.00
C TRP A 140 5.25 2.31 18.22
N GLN A 141 3.93 2.17 18.14
CA GLN A 141 3.11 1.56 19.20
C GLN A 141 3.51 0.10 19.47
N ARG A 142 3.80 -0.65 18.40
CA ARG A 142 4.28 -2.03 18.47
C ARG A 142 5.72 -2.12 18.98
N ARG A 143 6.53 -1.06 18.89
CA ARG A 143 8.00 -1.12 19.04
C ARG A 143 8.63 -2.16 18.09
N GLY A 144 8.12 -2.21 16.87
CA GLY A 144 8.54 -3.16 15.85
C GLY A 144 7.76 -2.98 14.56
N PRO A 145 8.23 -3.56 13.45
CA PRO A 145 7.59 -3.41 12.14
C PRO A 145 6.19 -4.05 12.11
N ILE A 146 5.38 -3.63 11.14
CA ILE A 146 4.20 -4.39 10.75
C ILE A 146 4.68 -5.53 9.87
N ASP A 147 4.36 -6.76 10.25
CA ASP A 147 4.65 -7.93 9.42
C ASP A 147 3.70 -7.94 8.22
N VAL A 148 4.20 -7.52 7.05
CA VAL A 148 3.47 -7.49 5.78
C VAL A 148 4.27 -8.23 4.73
N ARG A 149 3.72 -9.31 4.18
CA ARG A 149 4.44 -10.16 3.22
C ARG A 149 4.45 -9.57 1.81
N THR A 150 3.32 -9.06 1.34
CA THR A 150 3.20 -8.47 0.01
C THR A 150 2.45 -7.15 0.07
N VAL A 151 2.96 -6.12 -0.63
CA VAL A 151 2.30 -4.82 -0.77
C VAL A 151 2.14 -4.48 -2.24
N SER A 152 0.90 -4.19 -2.64
CA SER A 152 0.55 -3.69 -3.97
C SER A 152 0.00 -2.28 -3.86
N LEU A 153 0.55 -1.33 -4.61
CA LEU A 153 0.10 0.06 -4.60
C LEU A 153 -0.28 0.52 -6.01
N GLN A 154 -1.56 0.80 -6.20
CA GLN A 154 -2.09 1.45 -7.39
C GLN A 154 -2.72 2.78 -7.01
N ALA A 155 -2.04 3.91 -7.23
CA ALA A 155 -2.70 5.21 -7.18
C ALA A 155 -2.81 5.91 -8.54
N ARG A 156 -3.80 6.79 -8.60
CA ARG A 156 -4.27 7.49 -9.79
C ARG A 156 -4.50 8.98 -9.48
N THR A 157 -3.45 9.79 -9.57
CA THR A 157 -3.53 11.26 -9.47
C THR A 157 -3.95 11.89 -10.80
N LEU A 158 -5.06 12.62 -10.81
CA LEU A 158 -5.43 13.44 -11.97
C LEU A 158 -4.60 14.73 -11.98
N SER A 159 -3.76 14.91 -13.00
CA SER A 159 -3.04 16.16 -13.22
C SER A 159 -4.02 17.36 -13.31
N PRO A 160 -3.70 18.51 -12.69
CA PRO A 160 -4.47 19.74 -12.88
C PRO A 160 -4.64 20.14 -14.36
N ALA A 161 -3.67 19.83 -15.23
CA ALA A 161 -3.76 20.11 -16.66
C ALA A 161 -4.87 19.28 -17.36
N MET A 162 -5.10 18.05 -16.90
CA MET A 162 -6.22 17.23 -17.33
C MET A 162 -7.57 17.79 -16.86
N LYS A 163 -7.63 18.45 -15.69
CA LYS A 163 -8.85 19.14 -15.23
C LYS A 163 -9.23 20.29 -16.16
N TRP A 164 -8.25 21.06 -16.65
CA TRP A 164 -8.49 22.12 -17.63
C TRP A 164 -9.00 21.56 -18.97
N MET A 165 -8.37 20.50 -19.50
CA MET A 165 -8.82 19.88 -20.75
C MET A 165 -10.23 19.27 -20.65
N ASN A 166 -10.60 18.69 -19.50
CA ASN A 166 -11.95 18.17 -19.26
C ASN A 166 -12.99 19.26 -18.97
N ALA A 167 -12.59 20.37 -18.35
CA ALA A 167 -13.45 21.54 -18.17
C ALA A 167 -13.71 22.26 -19.52
N SER A 168 -12.72 22.35 -20.40
CA SER A 168 -12.87 22.90 -21.75
C SER A 168 -13.76 22.03 -22.65
N ARG A 169 -13.78 20.71 -22.46
CA ARG A 169 -14.70 19.79 -23.17
C ARG A 169 -16.18 20.00 -22.84
N LYS A 170 -16.52 20.63 -21.71
CA LYS A 170 -17.91 20.99 -21.37
C LYS A 170 -18.45 22.18 -22.17
N LEU A 171 -17.64 22.82 -23.04
CA LEU A 171 -18.01 24.02 -23.82
C LEU A 171 -18.23 23.80 -25.33
N GLY A 172 -18.37 22.55 -25.78
CA GLY A 172 -18.94 22.22 -27.10
C GLY A 172 -17.91 21.86 -28.17
N GLY A 173 -17.93 20.59 -28.57
CA GLY A 173 -17.17 20.06 -29.70
C GLY A 173 -17.22 18.53 -29.72
N ASN A 174 -17.91 17.96 -30.70
CA ASN A 174 -18.02 16.51 -30.89
C ASN A 174 -16.70 15.91 -31.36
N CYS A 175 -16.01 15.18 -30.47
CA CYS A 175 -14.98 14.21 -30.83
C CYS A 175 -15.34 12.86 -30.20
N ARG A 176 -15.49 11.84 -31.05
CA ARG A 176 -15.65 10.44 -30.66
C ARG A 176 -14.25 9.84 -30.50
N VAL A 177 -13.87 9.48 -29.28
CA VAL A 177 -12.73 8.60 -28.99
C VAL A 177 -13.16 7.66 -27.87
N GLU A 178 -13.31 6.38 -28.18
CA GLU A 178 -13.31 5.27 -27.22
C GLU A 178 -11.85 4.84 -27.00
N THR A 179 -11.38 4.85 -25.74
CA THR A 179 -10.63 3.76 -25.06
C THR A 179 -10.17 4.20 -23.66
N ALA A 180 -10.44 3.31 -22.69
CA ALA A 180 -9.93 3.06 -21.32
C ALA A 180 -9.22 4.16 -20.47
N PRO A 181 -9.51 4.25 -19.13
CA PRO A 181 -8.88 5.22 -18.24
C PRO A 181 -7.61 4.67 -17.55
N THR A 182 -6.48 5.34 -17.75
CA THR A 182 -5.17 5.13 -17.07
C THR A 182 -4.75 6.44 -16.40
N VAL A 183 -4.14 6.39 -15.21
CA VAL A 183 -3.87 7.59 -14.40
C VAL A 183 -2.60 7.40 -13.54
N SER A 184 -1.92 8.53 -13.36
CA SER A 184 -0.51 8.78 -13.04
C SER A 184 -0.17 9.07 -11.56
N PHE A 185 1.10 9.20 -11.18
CA PHE A 185 1.58 9.85 -9.93
C PHE A 185 2.62 10.92 -10.28
N PHE A 186 2.64 12.10 -9.66
CA PHE A 186 3.76 13.05 -9.80
C PHE A 186 4.84 12.83 -8.72
N GLY A 187 6.11 13.09 -9.08
CA GLY A 187 7.35 12.76 -8.37
C GLY A 187 7.63 13.43 -7.01
N GLY A 188 6.69 13.37 -6.07
CA GLY A 188 6.91 13.73 -4.66
C GLY A 188 6.57 12.62 -3.66
N GLY A 189 5.56 11.80 -3.98
CA GLY A 189 5.06 10.77 -3.06
C GLY A 189 5.95 9.51 -2.95
N ILE A 190 6.58 9.07 -4.04
CA ILE A 190 7.38 7.83 -4.05
C ILE A 190 8.71 8.01 -3.32
N THR A 191 9.36 9.18 -3.45
CA THR A 191 10.55 9.51 -2.66
C THR A 191 10.23 9.61 -1.17
N GLY A 192 9.03 10.08 -0.81
CA GLY A 192 8.51 10.03 0.56
C GLY A 192 8.31 8.61 1.10
N LEU A 193 7.74 7.71 0.29
CA LEU A 193 7.69 6.27 0.56
C LEU A 193 9.10 5.69 0.73
N ALA A 194 10.03 6.07 -0.14
CA ALA A 194 11.41 5.58 -0.13
C ALA A 194 12.24 6.02 1.07
N ASN A 195 11.83 7.08 1.75
CA ASN A 195 12.41 7.50 3.02
C ASN A 195 11.74 6.84 4.24
N SER A 196 10.68 6.05 4.04
CA SER A 196 10.02 5.30 5.10
C SER A 196 10.70 3.96 5.31
N ASN A 197 10.86 3.55 6.57
CA ASN A 197 11.29 2.19 6.93
C ASN A 197 10.37 1.12 6.33
N ILE A 198 9.14 1.47 5.94
CA ILE A 198 8.21 0.55 5.29
C ILE A 198 8.82 -0.08 4.04
N LEU A 199 9.52 0.68 3.19
CA LEU A 199 10.16 0.09 2.02
C LEU A 199 11.20 -0.96 2.41
N SER A 200 11.92 -0.78 3.52
CA SER A 200 12.95 -1.73 3.97
C SER A 200 12.42 -3.13 4.26
N PHE A 201 11.10 -3.33 4.28
CA PHE A 201 10.46 -4.64 4.51
C PHE A 201 9.73 -5.18 3.28
N LEU A 202 9.65 -4.41 2.19
CA LEU A 202 8.96 -4.86 0.98
C LEU A 202 9.89 -5.68 0.11
N ALA A 203 9.55 -6.95 -0.08
CA ALA A 203 10.22 -7.83 -1.04
C ALA A 203 9.80 -7.50 -2.47
N ASP A 204 8.49 -7.43 -2.71
CA ASP A 204 7.91 -7.18 -4.02
C ASP A 204 7.10 -5.89 -4.03
N ILE A 205 7.40 -5.00 -4.98
CA ILE A 205 6.78 -3.67 -5.09
C ILE A 205 6.23 -3.52 -6.51
N PHE A 206 4.92 -3.30 -6.63
CA PHE A 206 4.30 -2.96 -7.91
C PHE A 206 3.76 -1.53 -7.84
N VAL A 207 4.19 -0.68 -8.78
CA VAL A 207 3.78 0.72 -8.85
C VAL A 207 3.49 1.12 -10.30
N CYS A 208 2.38 1.81 -10.53
CA CYS A 208 2.16 2.56 -11.76
C CYS A 208 2.42 4.04 -11.45
N ALA A 209 3.32 4.72 -12.18
CA ALA A 209 3.73 6.09 -11.84
C ALA A 209 4.11 6.94 -13.06
N VAL A 210 4.05 8.27 -12.87
CA VAL A 210 4.69 9.27 -13.75
C VAL A 210 5.95 9.74 -13.05
N ILE A 211 7.10 9.38 -13.61
CA ILE A 211 8.38 9.68 -12.97
C ILE A 211 9.34 10.29 -13.97
N SER A 212 10.29 11.07 -13.49
CA SER A 212 11.44 11.45 -14.30
C SER A 212 12.50 10.35 -14.32
N SER A 213 13.43 10.46 -15.26
CA SER A 213 14.63 9.63 -15.28
C SER A 213 15.43 9.75 -13.96
N GLN A 214 15.46 10.95 -13.35
CA GLN A 214 16.13 11.18 -12.07
C GLN A 214 15.42 10.47 -10.92
N ASP A 215 14.09 10.58 -10.85
CA ASP A 215 13.30 9.88 -9.82
C ASP A 215 13.51 8.36 -9.89
N ALA A 216 13.60 7.80 -11.11
CA ALA A 216 13.90 6.38 -11.31
C ALA A 216 15.23 5.98 -10.68
N VAL A 217 16.28 6.80 -10.88
CA VAL A 217 17.63 6.58 -10.33
C VAL A 217 17.61 6.71 -8.81
N ASP A 218 16.92 7.71 -8.28
CA ASP A 218 16.80 7.91 -6.84
C ASP A 218 16.09 6.72 -6.18
N ILE A 219 15.03 6.19 -6.81
CA ILE A 219 14.37 4.94 -6.38
C ILE A 219 15.37 3.79 -6.40
N LEU A 220 16.09 3.57 -7.51
CA LEU A 220 17.08 2.50 -7.61
C LEU A 220 18.14 2.57 -6.51
N HIS A 221 18.70 3.76 -6.24
CA HIS A 221 19.67 3.95 -5.16
C HIS A 221 19.13 3.54 -3.79
N ARG A 222 17.84 3.76 -3.53
CA ARG A 222 17.18 3.34 -2.29
C ARG A 222 16.98 1.83 -2.25
N LEU A 223 16.57 1.22 -3.36
CA LEU A 223 16.41 -0.23 -3.46
C LEU A 223 17.74 -0.97 -3.26
N LEU A 224 18.86 -0.42 -3.74
CA LEU A 224 20.20 -0.96 -3.50
C LEU A 224 20.58 -1.03 -2.01
N GLN A 225 20.03 -0.14 -1.19
CA GLN A 225 20.27 -0.11 0.25
C GLN A 225 19.33 -1.02 1.05
N ASN A 226 18.32 -1.59 0.40
CA ASN A 226 17.29 -2.37 1.05
C ASN A 226 17.64 -3.86 1.02
N ALA A 227 17.99 -4.43 2.17
CA ALA A 227 18.35 -5.84 2.28
C ALA A 227 17.20 -6.80 1.90
N ASN A 228 15.95 -6.43 2.17
CA ASN A 228 14.79 -7.31 1.95
C ASN A 228 14.18 -7.17 0.56
N PHE A 229 14.60 -6.18 -0.22
CA PHE A 229 14.10 -5.96 -1.57
C PHE A 229 14.41 -7.15 -2.49
N HIS A 230 13.40 -7.63 -3.22
CA HIS A 230 13.54 -8.67 -4.24
C HIS A 230 13.19 -8.14 -5.62
N LYS A 231 12.00 -7.57 -5.83
CA LYS A 231 11.55 -7.12 -7.15
C LYS A 231 10.70 -5.85 -7.07
N MET A 232 10.91 -4.92 -7.99
CA MET A 232 10.06 -3.76 -8.20
C MET A 232 9.68 -3.67 -9.67
N GLU A 233 8.39 -3.62 -9.94
CA GLU A 233 7.83 -3.37 -11.26
C GLU A 233 7.19 -2.00 -11.29
N LEU A 234 7.75 -1.13 -12.12
CA LEU A 234 7.31 0.24 -12.30
C LEU A 234 6.69 0.40 -13.70
N ILE A 235 5.36 0.44 -13.78
CA ILE A 235 4.66 0.73 -15.03
C ILE A 235 4.65 2.25 -15.25
N LEU A 236 5.41 2.70 -16.24
CA LEU A 236 5.48 4.11 -16.64
C LEU A 236 4.22 4.49 -17.41
N ASP A 237 3.53 5.52 -16.91
CA ASP A 237 2.37 6.09 -17.60
C ASP A 237 2.78 6.83 -18.90
N PHE A 238 1.79 7.11 -19.77
CA PHE A 238 1.95 7.90 -20.99
C PHE A 238 2.44 9.32 -20.73
N ASP A 239 2.09 9.88 -19.57
CA ASP A 239 2.48 11.23 -19.15
C ASP A 239 3.86 11.28 -18.48
N SER A 240 4.57 10.14 -18.42
CA SER A 240 5.90 10.06 -17.83
C SER A 240 6.90 10.87 -18.65
N ILE A 241 7.62 11.81 -18.00
CA ILE A 241 8.78 12.49 -18.61
C ILE A 241 10.04 11.62 -18.59
N PHE A 242 9.91 10.37 -18.14
CA PHE A 242 10.96 9.37 -18.20
C PHE A 242 11.48 9.21 -19.61
N ASN A 243 12.78 9.44 -19.77
CA ASN A 243 13.49 9.24 -21.01
C ASN A 243 14.50 8.13 -20.80
N VAL A 244 14.31 6.99 -21.46
CA VAL A 244 15.19 5.83 -21.31
C VAL A 244 16.66 6.15 -21.62
N ALA A 245 16.93 7.04 -22.57
CA ALA A 245 18.29 7.41 -22.94
C ALA A 245 18.93 8.30 -21.88
N GLU A 246 18.15 9.22 -21.28
CA GLU A 246 18.61 9.99 -20.13
C GLU A 246 18.83 9.09 -18.91
N PHE A 247 17.91 8.17 -18.62
CA PHE A 247 18.04 7.20 -17.54
C PHE A 247 19.28 6.33 -17.71
N ALA A 248 19.50 5.76 -18.90
CA ALA A 248 20.71 5.00 -19.21
C ALA A 248 21.98 5.85 -19.04
N ARG A 249 21.96 7.12 -19.47
CA ARG A 249 23.07 8.06 -19.26
C ARG A 249 23.34 8.32 -17.78
N LEU A 250 22.30 8.48 -16.95
CA LEU A 250 22.45 8.66 -15.50
C LEU A 250 23.04 7.41 -14.81
N LEU A 251 22.83 6.23 -15.38
CA LEU A 251 23.43 4.97 -14.94
C LEU A 251 24.80 4.69 -15.57
N ASP A 252 25.31 5.57 -16.43
CA ASP A 252 26.52 5.37 -17.24
C ASP A 252 26.48 4.09 -18.11
N VAL A 253 25.30 3.80 -18.68
CA VAL A 253 25.04 2.61 -19.50
C VAL A 253 24.94 2.98 -20.98
N PRO A 254 25.74 2.35 -21.87
CA PRO A 254 25.59 2.55 -23.30
C PRO A 254 24.29 1.92 -23.81
N MET A 255 23.50 2.71 -24.53
CA MET A 255 22.27 2.27 -25.18
C MET A 255 22.56 1.63 -26.53
N VAL A 256 22.23 0.33 -26.68
CA VAL A 256 22.35 -0.39 -27.97
C VAL A 256 21.06 -0.27 -28.78
N ILE A 257 19.90 -0.30 -28.12
CA ILE A 257 18.58 -0.27 -28.75
C ILE A 257 17.80 0.93 -28.20
N PRO A 258 17.31 1.84 -29.04
CA PRO A 258 16.43 2.90 -28.58
C PRO A 258 15.15 2.26 -28.00
N PHE A 259 14.71 2.73 -26.82
CA PHE A 259 13.50 2.26 -26.13
C PHE A 259 13.60 0.95 -25.34
N GLN A 260 14.74 0.27 -25.34
CA GLN A 260 14.97 -0.90 -24.49
C GLN A 260 16.23 -0.74 -23.66
N LEU A 261 16.14 -1.09 -22.38
CA LEU A 261 17.29 -1.15 -21.49
C LEU A 261 17.32 -2.53 -20.85
N HIS A 262 18.47 -3.18 -20.87
CA HIS A 262 18.75 -4.33 -20.04
C HIS A 262 20.14 -4.15 -19.46
N HIS A 263 20.22 -3.93 -18.15
CA HIS A 263 21.46 -3.60 -17.48
C HIS A 263 21.56 -4.36 -16.15
N ARG A 264 22.75 -4.88 -15.85
CA ARG A 264 23.04 -5.56 -14.59
C ARG A 264 23.94 -4.66 -13.75
N LEU A 265 23.44 -4.23 -12.60
CA LEU A 265 24.14 -3.39 -11.65
C LEU A 265 24.62 -4.23 -10.46
N GLN A 266 25.92 -4.23 -10.20
CA GLN A 266 26.50 -4.93 -9.05
C GLN A 266 26.19 -4.18 -7.76
N ILE A 267 25.68 -4.90 -6.75
CA ILE A 267 25.50 -4.34 -5.41
C ILE A 267 26.84 -4.47 -4.65
N PRO A 268 27.44 -3.35 -4.20
CA PRO A 268 28.70 -3.41 -3.47
C PRO A 268 28.58 -4.26 -2.20
N ASN A 269 29.54 -5.16 -1.98
CA ASN A 269 29.61 -6.06 -0.82
C ASN A 269 28.41 -7.00 -0.64
N SER A 270 27.68 -7.31 -1.72
CA SER A 270 26.63 -8.32 -1.73
C SER A 270 26.96 -9.43 -2.73
N ASP A 271 26.43 -10.62 -2.49
CA ASP A 271 26.41 -11.74 -3.45
C ASP A 271 25.21 -11.66 -4.41
N GLU A 272 24.56 -10.51 -4.47
CA GLU A 272 23.42 -10.23 -5.35
C GLU A 272 23.76 -9.10 -6.33
N ASP A 273 23.05 -9.09 -7.46
CA ASP A 273 23.05 -8.00 -8.43
C ASP A 273 21.61 -7.54 -8.68
N ILE A 274 21.43 -6.31 -9.17
CA ILE A 274 20.13 -5.83 -9.67
C ILE A 274 20.12 -5.90 -11.20
N ILE A 275 19.17 -6.63 -11.76
CA ILE A 275 18.79 -6.51 -13.16
C ILE A 275 17.79 -5.36 -13.30
N ILE A 276 18.12 -4.44 -14.20
CA ILE A 276 17.29 -3.32 -14.61
C ILE A 276 16.82 -3.63 -16.03
N THR A 277 15.52 -3.84 -16.19
CA THR A 277 14.93 -4.05 -17.51
C THR A 277 13.92 -2.95 -17.80
N PHE A 278 14.01 -2.33 -18.96
CA PHE A 278 12.99 -1.43 -19.49
C PHE A 278 12.51 -1.97 -20.83
N ASP A 279 11.26 -2.39 -20.88
CA ASP A 279 10.59 -2.79 -22.12
C ASP A 279 9.12 -2.41 -22.07
N GLN A 280 8.56 -1.99 -23.20
CA GLN A 280 7.13 -1.63 -23.34
C GLN A 280 6.60 -0.73 -22.21
N ARG A 281 7.44 0.21 -21.71
CA ARG A 281 7.14 1.15 -20.62
C ARG A 281 7.05 0.54 -19.22
N VAL A 282 7.50 -0.69 -19.05
CA VAL A 282 7.67 -1.30 -17.74
C VAL A 282 9.15 -1.24 -17.39
N LEU A 283 9.47 -0.55 -16.31
CA LEU A 283 10.80 -0.51 -15.71
C LEU A 283 10.82 -1.49 -14.52
N VAL A 284 11.61 -2.54 -14.64
CA VAL A 284 11.74 -3.60 -13.64
C VAL A 284 13.11 -3.50 -12.99
N TYR A 285 13.13 -3.49 -11.66
CA TYR A 285 14.32 -3.71 -10.85
C TYR A 285 14.18 -5.08 -10.18
N GLU A 286 15.09 -6.00 -10.42
CA GLU A 286 15.02 -7.36 -9.86
C GLU A 286 16.36 -7.75 -9.27
N LYS A 287 16.37 -8.08 -7.97
CA LYS A 287 17.54 -8.67 -7.32
C LYS A 287 17.65 -10.14 -7.70
N ILE A 288 18.84 -10.51 -8.14
CA ILE A 288 19.20 -11.88 -8.44
C ILE A 288 20.45 -12.28 -7.67
N ALA A 289 20.54 -13.55 -7.30
CA ALA A 289 21.79 -14.10 -6.79
C ALA A 289 22.87 -14.01 -7.89
N ARG A 290 24.06 -13.51 -7.53
CA ARG A 290 25.21 -13.45 -8.42
C ARG A 290 25.65 -14.88 -8.69
N GLN A 291 25.23 -15.42 -9.83
CA GLN A 291 25.82 -16.65 -10.32
C GLN A 291 27.32 -16.38 -10.52
N HIS A 292 28.16 -17.04 -9.73
CA HIS A 292 29.57 -17.16 -10.05
C HIS A 292 29.61 -17.93 -11.36
N GLU A 293 29.81 -17.20 -12.46
CA GLU A 293 30.19 -17.83 -13.72
C GLU A 293 31.45 -18.64 -13.41
N GLN A 294 31.27 -19.96 -13.28
CA GLN A 294 32.38 -20.89 -13.22
C GLN A 294 33.01 -20.83 -14.61
N ILE A 295 34.04 -19.99 -14.74
CA ILE A 295 34.94 -19.95 -15.88
C ILE A 295 35.77 -21.23 -15.89
#